data_AF-A0A0C2X3F4-F1
#
_entry.id   AF-A0A0C2X3F4-F1
#
_cell.length_a   1.000
_cell.length_b   1.000
_cell.length_c   1.000
_cell.angle_alpha   90.00
_cell.angle_beta   90.00
_cell.angle_gamma   90.00
#
_symmetry.space_group_name_H-M   'P 1'
#
loop_
_entity.id
_entity.type
_entity.pdbx_description
1 polymer ?
#
loop_
_entity_poly.entity_id
_entity_poly.type
_entity_poly.pdbx_seq_one_letter_code
_entity_poly.pdbx_strand_id
1 'polypeptide(L)'
;MSTSRLTRLATAHTSISLIRKYLKEGSFTQQSFVNVTTDSIHRTVILKELESVAQNLHFPLIDPIRLRAAYPEFWKVADELYGVRNILTYKYGITEVDFNAIWNLITGPLENVIEPNIKVLAEQIDEEEERGTPAKTLLALS
;
A
#
# COMPACT_ATOMS: atom_id res chain seq x y z
N MET A 1 -1.40 -9.88 18.32
CA MET A 1 -2.65 -9.14 18.07
C MET A 1 -2.77 -8.91 16.58
N SER A 2 -3.93 -9.20 15.98
CA SER A 2 -4.20 -8.86 14.57
C SER A 2 -4.38 -7.35 14.45
N THR A 3 -3.56 -6.67 13.65
CA THR A 3 -3.74 -5.24 13.34
C THR A 3 -5.06 -5.05 12.58
N SER A 4 -5.89 -4.07 12.96
CA SER A 4 -7.17 -3.80 12.28
C SER A 4 -6.93 -3.29 10.85
N ARG A 5 -7.92 -3.43 9.97
CA ARG A 5 -7.83 -2.97 8.57
C ARG A 5 -7.61 -1.46 8.49
N LEU A 6 -8.31 -0.69 9.33
CA LEU A 6 -8.14 0.75 9.44
C LEU A 6 -6.72 1.14 9.87
N THR A 7 -6.15 0.44 10.85
CA THR A 7 -4.75 0.68 11.26
C THR A 7 -3.76 0.34 10.13
N ARG A 8 -4.04 -0.70 9.35
CA ARG A 8 -3.21 -1.04 8.18
C ARG A 8 -3.31 0.05 7.10
N LEU A 9 -4.51 0.54 6.77
CA LEU A 9 -4.68 1.67 5.85
C LEU A 9 -3.97 2.95 6.33
N ALA A 10 -4.08 3.29 7.62
CA ALA A 10 -3.36 4.42 8.19
C ALA A 10 -1.84 4.26 8.12
N THR A 11 -1.35 3.03 8.31
CA THR A 11 0.08 2.71 8.18
C THR A 11 0.52 2.86 6.72
N ALA A 12 -0.25 2.34 5.76
CA ALA A 12 0.03 2.51 4.33
C ALA A 12 0.09 4.00 3.94
N HIS A 13 -0.87 4.80 4.40
CA HIS A 13 -0.88 6.24 4.15
C HIS A 13 0.34 6.97 4.74
N THR A 14 0.75 6.60 5.95
CA THR A 14 1.98 7.12 6.59
C THR A 14 3.21 6.77 5.76
N SER A 15 3.34 5.52 5.31
CA SER A 15 4.46 5.08 4.46
C SER A 15 4.48 5.81 3.11
N ILE A 16 3.33 6.06 2.48
CA ILE A 16 3.25 6.89 1.26
C ILE A 16 3.77 8.31 1.52
N SER A 17 3.37 8.91 2.64
CA SER A 17 3.84 10.24 3.03
C SER A 17 5.37 10.29 3.23
N LEU A 18 5.94 9.22 3.80
CA LEU A 18 7.39 9.07 3.96
C LEU A 18 8.11 8.90 2.61
N ILE A 19 7.57 8.09 1.69
CA ILE A 19 8.11 7.96 0.32
C ILE A 19 8.21 9.34 -0.34
N ARG A 20 7.12 10.12 -0.30
CA ARG A 20 7.09 11.48 -0.89
C ARG A 20 8.12 12.41 -0.25
N LYS A 21 8.24 12.35 1.08
CA LYS A 21 9.25 13.10 1.82
C LYS A 21 10.67 12.76 1.35
N TYR A 22 11.01 11.47 1.26
CA TYR A 22 12.35 11.03 0.88
C TYR A 22 12.67 11.23 -0.61
N LEU A 23 11.67 11.14 -1.50
CA LEU A 23 11.82 11.56 -2.89
C LEU A 23 12.22 13.03 -2.99
N LYS A 24 11.58 13.90 -2.20
CA LYS A 24 11.87 15.33 -2.15
C LYS A 24 13.21 15.65 -1.49
N GLU A 25 13.49 15.08 -0.32
CA GLU A 25 14.74 15.30 0.42
C GLU A 25 15.97 14.81 -0.34
N GLY A 26 15.86 13.64 -0.99
CA GLY A 26 16.91 13.09 -1.85
C GLY A 26 17.02 13.76 -3.22
N SER A 27 16.13 14.71 -3.55
CA SER A 27 16.02 15.31 -4.88
C SER A 27 16.04 14.27 -6.01
N PHE A 28 15.32 13.15 -5.78
CA PHE A 28 15.34 12.04 -6.72
C PHE A 28 14.72 12.45 -8.05
N THR A 29 15.43 12.10 -9.12
CA THR A 29 14.87 11.97 -10.46
C THR A 29 14.77 10.49 -10.79
N GLN A 30 14.04 10.14 -11.85
CA GLN A 30 14.01 8.75 -12.34
C GLN A 30 15.43 8.23 -12.56
N GLN A 31 16.30 9.04 -13.17
CA GLN A 31 17.67 8.65 -13.47
C GLN A 31 18.48 8.38 -12.20
N SER A 32 18.38 9.24 -11.17
CA SER A 32 19.14 9.03 -9.92
C SER A 32 18.59 7.89 -9.08
N PHE A 33 17.29 7.60 -9.17
CA PHE A 33 16.67 6.45 -8.49
C PHE A 33 17.09 5.12 -9.11
N VAL A 34 17.05 5.04 -10.45
CA VAL A 34 17.40 3.85 -11.23
C VAL A 34 18.89 3.57 -11.18
N ASN A 35 19.73 4.60 -11.13
CA ASN A 35 21.16 4.42 -11.04
C ASN A 35 21.58 3.97 -9.63
N VAL A 36 22.04 2.72 -9.54
CA VAL A 36 22.31 2.05 -8.25
C VAL A 36 23.48 2.68 -7.49
N THR A 37 24.35 3.44 -8.16
CA THR A 37 25.56 4.05 -7.57
C THR A 37 25.31 5.39 -6.86
N THR A 38 24.14 5.99 -7.04
CA THR A 38 23.77 7.30 -6.45
C THR A 38 22.81 7.12 -5.27
N ASP A 39 23.13 7.76 -4.14
CA ASP A 39 22.34 7.87 -2.89
C ASP A 39 21.59 6.59 -2.45
N SER A 40 22.35 5.63 -1.91
CA SER A 40 21.81 4.33 -1.52
C SER A 40 20.89 4.37 -0.30
N ILE A 41 21.01 5.36 0.59
CA ILE A 41 20.27 5.39 1.86
C ILE A 41 18.82 5.78 1.61
N HIS A 42 18.58 6.91 0.95
CA HIS A 42 17.21 7.37 0.71
C HIS A 42 16.43 6.39 -0.17
N ARG A 43 17.06 5.82 -1.22
CA ARG A 43 16.42 4.76 -2.02
C ARG A 43 16.07 3.55 -1.17
N THR A 44 16.97 3.07 -0.32
CA THR A 44 16.69 1.92 0.54
C THR A 44 15.50 2.18 1.46
N VAL A 45 15.39 3.39 2.01
CA VAL A 45 14.24 3.76 2.84
C VAL A 45 12.96 3.82 2.01
N ILE A 46 12.99 4.43 0.81
CA ILE A 46 11.84 4.45 -0.11
C ILE A 46 11.34 3.04 -0.42
N LEU A 47 12.25 2.10 -0.73
CA LEU A 47 11.89 0.71 -1.03
C LEU A 47 11.27 0.00 0.18
N LYS A 48 11.81 0.22 1.39
CA LYS A 48 11.23 -0.32 2.64
C LYS A 48 9.84 0.23 2.90
N GLU A 49 9.63 1.53 2.70
CA GLU A 49 8.32 2.13 2.83
C GLU A 49 7.35 1.60 1.77
N LEU A 50 7.81 1.35 0.54
CA LEU A 50 6.99 0.74 -0.51
C LEU A 50 6.58 -0.69 -0.14
N GLU A 51 7.49 -1.49 0.42
CA GLU A 51 7.16 -2.81 0.98
C GLU A 51 6.12 -2.71 2.10
N SER A 52 6.24 -1.70 2.98
CA SER A 52 5.27 -1.41 4.03
C SER A 52 3.89 -1.07 3.45
N VAL A 53 3.82 -0.22 2.44
CA VAL A 53 2.56 0.09 1.73
C VAL A 53 1.93 -1.21 1.21
N ALA A 54 2.68 -1.97 0.41
CA ALA A 54 2.20 -3.20 -0.20
C ALA A 54 1.71 -4.22 0.84
N GLN A 55 2.48 -4.42 1.91
CA GLN A 55 2.10 -5.30 3.01
C GLN A 55 0.82 -4.81 3.69
N ASN A 56 0.67 -3.51 3.90
CA ASN A 56 -0.48 -2.96 4.62
C ASN A 56 -1.74 -2.82 3.76
N LEU A 57 -1.63 -2.79 2.44
CA LEU A 57 -2.79 -2.85 1.54
C LEU A 57 -3.27 -4.28 1.29
N HIS A 58 -2.43 -5.29 1.52
CA HIS A 58 -2.79 -6.69 1.33
C HIS A 58 -3.40 -7.32 2.60
N PHE A 59 -4.68 -7.05 2.86
CA PHE A 59 -5.43 -7.59 4.00
C PHE A 59 -6.70 -8.33 3.60
N PRO A 60 -7.17 -9.29 4.43
CA PRO A 60 -8.43 -9.98 4.17
C PRO A 60 -9.61 -9.02 4.30
N LEU A 61 -10.49 -8.99 3.29
CA LEU A 61 -11.71 -8.18 3.27
C LEU A 61 -12.89 -8.96 3.86
N ILE A 62 -13.85 -8.26 4.46
CA ILE A 62 -15.10 -8.88 4.97
C ILE A 62 -15.98 -9.28 3.78
N ASP A 63 -16.21 -8.35 2.86
CA ASP A 63 -16.86 -8.59 1.58
C ASP A 63 -15.90 -8.24 0.41
N PRO A 64 -15.01 -9.17 0.03
CA PRO A 64 -14.04 -8.92 -1.02
C PRO A 64 -14.68 -8.67 -2.38
N ILE A 65 -15.86 -9.23 -2.66
CA ILE A 65 -16.52 -9.08 -3.97
C ILE A 65 -17.02 -7.64 -4.09
N ARG A 66 -17.75 -7.16 -3.09
CA ARG A 66 -18.33 -5.81 -3.09
C ARG A 66 -17.26 -4.73 -3.08
N LEU A 67 -16.27 -4.82 -2.17
CA LEU A 67 -15.20 -3.82 -2.08
C LEU A 67 -14.30 -3.81 -3.31
N ARG A 68 -14.01 -4.98 -3.90
CA ARG A 68 -13.21 -5.04 -5.14
C ARG A 68 -13.96 -4.51 -6.34
N ALA A 69 -15.28 -4.72 -6.42
CA ALA A 69 -16.11 -4.15 -7.46
C ALA A 69 -16.28 -2.62 -7.34
N ALA A 70 -16.30 -2.09 -6.11
CA ALA A 70 -16.43 -0.65 -5.87
C ALA A 70 -15.15 0.13 -6.23
N TYR A 71 -13.96 -0.45 -6.04
CA TYR A 71 -12.67 0.20 -6.29
C TYR A 71 -11.70 -0.69 -7.10
N PRO A 72 -12.07 -1.12 -8.32
CA PRO A 72 -11.34 -2.15 -9.05
C PRO A 72 -9.88 -1.75 -9.36
N GLU A 73 -9.65 -0.51 -9.78
CA GLU A 73 -8.28 -0.04 -10.07
C GLU A 73 -7.44 0.10 -8.79
N PHE A 74 -8.02 0.48 -7.65
CA PHE A 74 -7.28 0.50 -6.37
C PHE A 74 -6.74 -0.88 -6.03
N TRP A 75 -7.60 -1.90 -6.08
CA TRP A 75 -7.21 -3.26 -5.71
C TRP A 75 -6.23 -3.89 -6.68
N LYS A 76 -6.37 -3.59 -7.98
CA LYS A 76 -5.41 -3.99 -8.99
C LYS A 76 -4.03 -3.41 -8.71
N VAL A 77 -3.93 -2.12 -8.40
CA VAL A 77 -2.66 -1.46 -8.05
C VAL A 77 -2.12 -2.00 -6.71
N ALA A 78 -2.99 -2.27 -5.73
CA ALA A 78 -2.59 -2.87 -4.46
C ALA A 78 -2.02 -4.28 -4.64
N ASP A 79 -2.61 -5.10 -5.53
CA ASP A 79 -2.11 -6.43 -5.86
C ASP A 79 -0.78 -6.35 -6.64
N GLU A 80 -0.62 -5.37 -7.53
CA GLU A 80 0.65 -5.10 -8.23
C GLU A 80 1.77 -4.69 -7.26
N LEU A 81 1.47 -3.77 -6.33
CA LEU A 81 2.37 -3.39 -5.23
C LEU A 81 2.78 -4.60 -4.39
N TYR A 82 1.85 -5.52 -4.12
CA TYR A 82 2.16 -6.76 -3.40
C TYR A 82 3.06 -7.70 -4.20
N GLY A 83 2.91 -7.76 -5.53
CA GLY A 83 3.84 -8.43 -6.42
C GLY A 83 5.26 -7.84 -6.34
N VAL A 84 5.38 -6.51 -6.37
CA VAL A 84 6.65 -5.80 -6.21
C VAL A 84 7.28 -6.04 -4.84
N ARG A 85 6.47 -6.10 -3.77
CA ARG A 85 6.97 -6.47 -2.43
C ARG A 85 7.68 -7.81 -2.46
N ASN A 86 7.11 -8.84 -3.10
CA ASN A 86 7.79 -10.13 -3.18
C ASN A 86 9.16 -9.97 -3.86
N ILE A 87 9.22 -9.23 -4.96
CA ILE A 87 10.47 -8.91 -5.65
C ILE A 87 11.47 -8.19 -4.72
N LEU A 88 11.03 -7.25 -3.87
CA LEU A 88 11.90 -6.51 -2.94
C LEU A 88 12.32 -7.34 -1.71
N THR A 89 11.40 -8.08 -1.10
CA THR A 89 11.67 -8.93 0.07
C THR A 89 12.59 -10.11 -0.29
N TYR A 90 12.51 -10.66 -1.50
CA TYR A 90 13.44 -11.71 -1.98
C TYR A 90 14.82 -11.17 -2.38
N LYS A 91 15.02 -9.85 -2.46
CA LYS A 91 16.25 -9.21 -2.96
C LYS A 91 17.37 -8.96 -1.97
N TYR A 92 17.29 -9.51 -0.76
CA TYR A 92 18.52 -9.76 -0.02
C TYR A 92 19.36 -10.90 -0.64
N GLY A 93 18.91 -11.56 -1.72
CA GLY A 93 19.78 -12.47 -2.48
C GLY A 93 19.26 -13.00 -3.82
N ILE A 94 19.39 -12.22 -4.91
CA ILE A 94 19.31 -12.62 -6.35
C ILE A 94 17.99 -12.27 -7.07
N THR A 95 18.01 -11.14 -7.80
CA THR A 95 17.51 -10.91 -9.19
C THR A 95 17.59 -9.41 -9.48
N GLU A 96 17.77 -9.01 -10.75
CA GLU A 96 17.80 -7.60 -11.19
C GLU A 96 16.49 -6.90 -10.79
N VAL A 97 16.58 -5.77 -10.08
CA VAL A 97 15.38 -4.94 -9.82
C VAL A 97 15.16 -4.14 -11.07
N ASP A 98 13.96 -4.22 -11.64
CA ASP A 98 13.55 -3.18 -12.57
C ASP A 98 13.19 -1.92 -11.76
N PHE A 99 14.21 -1.09 -11.49
CA PHE A 99 14.01 0.17 -10.80
C PHE A 99 13.20 1.18 -11.61
N ASN A 100 13.10 1.02 -12.94
CA ASN A 100 12.22 1.87 -13.74
C ASN A 100 10.76 1.52 -13.48
N ALA A 101 10.42 0.23 -13.44
CA ALA A 101 9.08 -0.22 -13.09
C ALA A 101 8.67 0.27 -11.69
N ILE A 102 9.56 0.16 -10.71
CA ILE A 102 9.31 0.66 -9.35
C ILE A 102 9.11 2.18 -9.34
N TRP A 103 9.95 2.94 -10.02
CA TRP A 103 9.80 4.38 -10.12
C TRP A 103 8.44 4.77 -10.68
N ASN A 104 8.05 4.17 -11.81
CA ASN A 104 6.77 4.44 -12.46
C ASN A 104 5.58 4.06 -11.57
N LEU A 105 5.70 2.99 -10.77
CA LEU A 105 4.68 2.59 -9.82
C LEU A 105 4.50 3.63 -8.70
N ILE A 106 5.61 4.20 -8.21
CA ILE A 106 5.61 5.23 -7.17
C ILE A 106 5.06 6.55 -7.71
N THR A 107 5.59 7.09 -8.81
CA THR A 107 5.22 8.42 -9.31
C THR A 107 3.94 8.43 -10.14
N GLY A 108 3.30 7.26 -10.33
CA GLY A 108 2.08 7.11 -11.11
C GLY A 108 0.95 6.51 -10.27
N PRO A 109 0.75 5.19 -10.29
CA PRO A 109 -0.35 4.53 -9.57
C PRO A 109 -0.41 4.80 -8.07
N LEU A 110 0.72 4.88 -7.36
CA LEU A 110 0.71 5.13 -5.92
C LEU A 110 0.14 6.52 -5.59
N GLU A 111 0.59 7.56 -6.30
CA GLU A 111 0.15 8.95 -6.11
C GLU A 111 -1.26 9.21 -6.65
N ASN A 112 -1.62 8.61 -7.78
CA ASN A 112 -2.86 8.95 -8.50
C ASN A 112 -4.03 8.00 -8.20
N VAL A 113 -3.76 6.78 -7.76
CA VAL A 113 -4.80 5.75 -7.51
C VAL A 113 -4.86 5.40 -6.03
N ILE A 114 -3.74 5.05 -5.40
CA ILE A 114 -3.75 4.58 -4.02
C ILE A 114 -4.01 5.74 -3.05
N GLU A 115 -3.11 6.73 -3.00
CA GLU A 115 -3.15 7.82 -2.00
C GLU A 115 -4.51 8.53 -1.93
N PRO A 116 -5.14 8.94 -3.05
CA PRO A 116 -6.41 9.67 -3.01
C PRO A 116 -7.58 8.82 -2.50
N ASN A 117 -7.50 7.49 -2.68
CA ASN A 117 -8.59 6.57 -2.38
C ASN A 117 -8.46 5.88 -1.01
N ILE A 118 -7.32 6.00 -0.30
CA ILE A 118 -7.16 5.40 1.03
C ILE A 118 -8.23 5.89 2.01
N LYS A 119 -8.51 7.20 2.03
CA LYS A 119 -9.50 7.77 2.95
C LYS A 119 -10.90 7.24 2.67
N VAL A 120 -11.29 7.25 1.39
CA VAL A 120 -12.61 6.75 0.94
C VAL A 120 -12.76 5.26 1.27
N LEU A 121 -11.70 4.47 1.09
CA LEU A 121 -11.72 3.05 1.43
C LEU A 121 -11.79 2.81 2.94
N ALA A 122 -11.16 3.66 3.76
CA ALA A 122 -11.25 3.58 5.21
C ALA A 122 -12.69 3.79 5.69
N GLU A 123 -13.39 4.80 5.16
CA GLU A 123 -14.81 5.07 5.46
C GLU A 123 -15.69 3.85 5.10
N GLN A 124 -15.48 3.24 3.93
CA GLN A 124 -16.24 2.06 3.52
C GLN A 124 -15.96 0.81 4.37
N ILE A 125 -14.71 0.61 4.80
CA ILE A 125 -14.35 -0.50 5.68
C ILE A 125 -14.97 -0.30 7.07
N ASP A 126 -14.98 0.92 7.58
CA ASP A 126 -15.62 1.25 8.87
C ASP A 126 -17.13 0.97 8.81
N GLU A 127 -17.81 1.42 7.75
CA GLU A 127 -19.23 1.11 7.50
C GLU A 127 -19.50 -0.40 7.40
N GLU A 128 -18.61 -1.18 6.79
CA GLU A 128 -18.74 -2.64 6.72
C GLU A 128 -18.47 -3.32 8.06
N GLU A 129 -17.52 -2.83 8.85
CA GLU A 129 -17.24 -3.36 10.18
C GLU A 129 -18.41 -3.07 11.13
N GLU A 130 -19.06 -1.91 11.02
CA GLU A 130 -20.29 -1.59 11.75
C GLU A 130 -21.48 -2.48 11.31
N ARG A 131 -21.67 -2.70 10.00
CA ARG A 131 -22.74 -3.57 9.48
C ARG A 131 -22.50 -5.06 9.72
N GLY A 132 -21.24 -5.48 9.71
CA GLY A 132 -20.78 -6.85 9.94
C GLY A 132 -20.64 -7.19 11.42
N THR A 133 -20.64 -6.21 12.31
CA THR A 133 -20.95 -6.40 13.73
C THR A 133 -22.37 -6.93 13.77
N PRO A 134 -22.60 -8.21 14.13
CA PRO A 134 -23.94 -8.75 14.04
C PRO A 134 -24.87 -7.95 14.93
N ALA A 135 -26.15 -8.07 14.62
CA ALA A 135 -27.27 -8.05 15.55
C ALA A 135 -27.10 -9.01 16.77
N LYS A 136 -25.92 -9.07 17.39
CA LYS A 136 -25.61 -9.72 18.67
C LYS A 136 -26.37 -9.08 19.83
N THR A 137 -26.96 -7.90 19.62
CA THR A 137 -27.87 -7.28 20.59
C THR A 137 -29.33 -7.75 20.42
N LEU A 138 -29.71 -8.33 19.27
CA LEU A 138 -31.11 -8.75 19.01
C LEU A 138 -31.36 -10.25 19.19
N LEU A 139 -30.32 -11.09 19.14
CA LEU A 139 -30.40 -12.52 19.52
C LEU A 139 -30.10 -12.80 21.00
N ALA A 140 -29.84 -11.76 21.80
CA ALA A 140 -29.75 -11.85 23.27
C ALA A 140 -31.07 -11.47 23.97
N LEU A 141 -32.14 -11.20 23.20
CA LEU A 141 -33.48 -10.86 23.67
C LEU A 141 -34.58 -11.76 23.04
N SER A 142 -34.20 -12.92 22.48
CA SER A 142 -35.12 -13.97 22.03
C SER A 142 -35.34 -15.02 23.11
#